data_AF-A0A4R8GNV1-F1
#
_entry.id   AF-A0A4R8GNV1-F1
#
_cell.length_a   1.000
_cell.length_b   1.000
_cell.length_c   1.000
_cell.angle_alpha   90.00
_cell.angle_beta   90.00
_cell.angle_gamma   90.00
#
_symmetry.space_group_name_H-M   'P 1'
#
loop_
_entity.id
_entity.type
_entity.pdbx_description
1 polymer ?
#
loop_
_entity_poly.entity_id
_entity_poly.type
_entity_poly.pdbx_seq_one_letter_code
_entity_poly.pdbx_strand_id
1 'polypeptide(L)'
;MLFRKYKEGFEHFLYWISETKKAQSMEKVIVGMEPTGHYWFNLAHILKENEIKFVAVNIYVSLLSFTFSFFFGPLALQLTFVFL
;
A
#
# COMPACT_ATOMS: atom_id res chain seq x y z
N MET A 1 -15.80 8.64 13.47
CA MET A 1 -16.12 7.41 12.69
C MET A 1 -15.13 7.13 11.58
N LEU A 2 -14.72 8.13 10.78
CA LEU A 2 -13.79 7.95 9.65
C LEU A 2 -12.44 7.33 10.04
N PHE A 3 -11.81 7.78 11.14
CA PHE A 3 -10.55 7.21 11.64
C PHE A 3 -10.60 5.70 11.93
N ARG A 4 -11.72 5.23 12.47
CA ARG A 4 -11.91 3.80 12.78
C ARG A 4 -11.99 2.96 11.48
N LYS A 5 -12.70 3.47 10.47
CA LYS A 5 -12.78 2.86 9.13
C LYS A 5 -11.42 2.84 8.42
N TYR A 6 -10.59 3.87 8.61
CA TYR A 6 -9.24 3.89 8.06
C TYR A 6 -8.34 2.86 8.73
N LYS A 7 -8.40 2.74 10.06
CA LYS A 7 -7.63 1.75 10.81
C LYS A 7 -7.96 0.32 10.39
N GLU A 8 -9.24 -0.03 10.32
CA GLU A 8 -9.70 -1.34 9.83
C GLU A 8 -9.20 -1.61 8.40
N GLY A 9 -9.27 -0.60 7.53
CA GLY A 9 -8.74 -0.68 6.17
C GLY A 9 -7.24 -0.95 6.10
N PHE A 10 -6.45 -0.30 6.95
CA PHE A 10 -5.00 -0.51 7.03
C PHE A 10 -4.64 -1.89 7.61
N GLU A 11 -5.38 -2.38 8.60
CA GLU A 11 -5.18 -3.72 9.17
C GLU A 11 -5.45 -4.81 8.12
N HIS A 12 -6.55 -4.69 7.37
CA HIS A 12 -6.85 -5.58 6.25
C HIS A 12 -5.76 -5.53 5.16
N PHE A 13 -5.23 -4.34 4.88
CA PHE A 13 -4.16 -4.15 3.92
C PHE A 13 -2.85 -4.84 4.34
N LEU A 14 -2.44 -4.69 5.60
CA LEU A 14 -1.26 -5.36 6.14
C LEU A 14 -1.42 -6.88 6.12
N TYR A 15 -2.60 -7.38 6.50
CA TYR A 15 -2.93 -8.80 6.40
C TYR A 15 -2.77 -9.30 4.96
N TRP A 16 -3.34 -8.59 3.99
CA TRP A 16 -3.23 -8.95 2.58
C TRP A 16 -1.79 -8.97 2.06
N ILE A 17 -0.94 -8.00 2.44
CA ILE A 17 0.49 -8.02 2.11
C ILE A 17 1.14 -9.30 2.65
N SER A 18 0.85 -9.63 3.91
CA SER A 18 1.45 -10.78 4.58
C SER A 18 1.08 -12.11 3.90
N GLU A 19 -0.18 -12.27 3.51
CA GLU A 19 -0.67 -13.48 2.84
C GLU A 19 -0.15 -13.58 1.41
N THR A 20 -0.11 -12.46 0.68
CA THR A 20 0.46 -12.41 -0.68
C THR A 20 1.95 -12.77 -0.67
N LYS A 21 2.71 -12.20 0.28
CA LYS A 21 4.13 -12.51 0.47
C LYS A 21 4.35 -14.01 0.67
N LYS A 22 3.55 -14.65 1.53
CA LYS A 22 3.61 -16.10 1.79
C LYS A 22 3.24 -16.91 0.55
N ALA A 23 2.11 -16.59 -0.08
CA ALA A 23 1.58 -17.33 -1.22
C ALA A 23 2.55 -17.33 -2.42
N GLN A 24 3.32 -16.26 -2.58
CA GLN A 24 4.27 -16.11 -3.68
C GLN A 24 5.73 -16.40 -3.29
N SER A 25 5.99 -16.89 -2.07
CA SER A 25 7.35 -17.14 -1.53
C SER A 25 8.30 -15.93 -1.66
N MET A 26 7.77 -14.71 -1.53
CA MET A 26 8.55 -13.49 -1.67
C MET A 26 9.32 -13.19 -0.38
N GLU A 27 10.59 -12.85 -0.49
CA GLU A 27 11.42 -12.48 0.67
C GLU A 27 11.07 -11.08 1.16
N LYS A 28 10.76 -10.16 0.23
CA LYS A 28 10.57 -8.73 0.49
C LYS A 28 9.38 -8.19 -0.30
N VAL A 29 8.72 -7.19 0.26
CA VAL A 29 7.66 -6.44 -0.40
C VAL A 29 8.05 -4.96 -0.36
N ILE A 30 7.94 -4.28 -1.49
CA ILE A 30 8.08 -2.83 -1.57
C ILE A 30 6.74 -2.25 -2.00
N VAL A 31 6.22 -1.30 -1.21
CA VAL A 31 4.96 -0.62 -1.50
C VAL A 31 5.25 0.67 -2.25
N GLY A 32 4.83 0.73 -3.52
CA GLY A 32 4.79 1.98 -4.26
C GLY A 32 3.49 2.72 -3.96
N MET A 33 3.58 3.99 -3.56
CA MET A 33 2.41 4.85 -3.40
C MET A 33 2.54 6.07 -4.29
N GLU A 34 1.46 6.42 -4.99
CA GLU A 34 1.36 7.74 -5.59
C GLU A 34 0.92 8.72 -4.49
N PRO A 35 1.69 9.78 -4.19
CA PRO A 35 1.35 10.73 -3.14
C PRO A 35 0.22 11.67 -3.59
N THR A 36 -0.97 11.12 -3.80
CA THR A 36 -2.18 11.87 -4.13
C THR A 36 -3.10 11.95 -2.90
N GLY A 37 -3.40 13.16 -2.44
CA GLY A 37 -4.26 13.41 -1.28
C GLY A 37 -3.52 13.44 0.07
N HIS A 38 -4.24 13.38 1.19
CA HIS A 38 -3.68 13.53 2.55
C HIS A 38 -3.42 12.21 3.31
N TYR A 39 -3.82 11.05 2.75
CA TYR A 39 -3.72 9.76 3.44
C TYR A 39 -2.36 9.08 3.31
N TRP A 40 -1.57 9.46 2.30
CA TRP A 40 -0.27 8.83 2.05
C TRP A 40 0.68 8.99 3.25
N PHE A 41 0.58 10.09 4.01
CA PHE A 41 1.42 10.30 5.19
C PHE A 41 1.10 9.30 6.31
N ASN A 42 -0.19 9.04 6.55
CA ASN A 42 -0.63 8.06 7.54
C ASN A 42 -0.26 6.64 7.10
N LEU A 43 -0.42 6.32 5.81
CA LEU A 43 0.01 5.02 5.28
C LEU A 43 1.54 4.85 5.39
N ALA A 44 2.32 5.86 5.00
CA ALA A 44 3.77 5.86 5.12
C ALA A 44 4.23 5.62 6.56
N HIS A 45 3.53 6.23 7.53
CA HIS A 45 3.80 6.00 8.95
C HIS A 45 3.56 4.54 9.34
N ILE A 46 2.40 3.98 9.00
CA ILE A 46 2.03 2.58 9.30
C ILE A 46 3.01 1.61 8.63
N LEU A 47 3.38 1.83 7.37
CA LEU A 47 4.35 1.00 6.66
C LEU A 47 5.73 1.04 7.34
N LYS A 48 6.15 2.23 7.80
CA LYS A 48 7.39 2.41 8.55
C LYS A 48 7.36 1.67 9.90
N GLU A 49 6.25 1.74 10.63
CA GLU A 49 6.06 1.01 11.89
C GLU A 49 6.11 -0.52 11.71
N ASN A 50 5.71 -1.02 10.53
CA ASN A 50 5.73 -2.45 10.19
C ASN A 50 6.99 -2.89 9.42
N GLU A 51 8.02 -2.03 9.36
CA GLU A 51 9.29 -2.28 8.66
C GLU A 51 9.13 -2.63 7.15
N ILE A 52 8.03 -2.17 6.53
CA ILE A 52 7.76 -2.37 5.11
C ILE A 52 8.38 -1.21 4.34
N LYS A 53 9.29 -1.53 3.42
CA LYS A 53 9.88 -0.53 2.53
C LYS A 53 8.81 0.04 1.60
N PHE A 54 8.81 1.35 1.43
CA PHE A 54 7.92 2.02 0.50
C PHE A 54 8.65 3.09 -0.30
N VAL A 55 8.12 3.37 -1.49
CA VAL A 55 8.64 4.39 -2.40
C VAL A 55 7.49 5.24 -2.92
N ALA A 56 7.73 6.55 -3.06
CA ALA A 56 6.81 7.41 -3.80
C ALA A 56 6.98 7.11 -5.29
N VAL A 57 5.95 6.55 -5.93
CA VAL A 57 5.97 6.21 -7.35
C VAL A 57 5.49 7.40 -8.16
N ASN A 58 6.27 7.74 -9.19
CA ASN A 58 5.85 8.62 -10.26
C ASN A 58 5.23 7.75 -11.38
N ILE A 59 3.96 8.00 -11.72
CA ILE A 59 3.07 7.20 -12.59
C ILE A 59 3.51 6.98 -14.05
N TYR A 60 4.72 7.37 -14.44
CA TYR A 60 5.16 7.30 -15.85
C TYR A 60 6.05 6.10 -16.21
N VAL A 61 6.46 5.27 -15.25
CA VAL A 61 7.33 4.11 -15.54
C VAL A 61 6.93 2.90 -14.71
N SER A 62 6.20 1.96 -15.31
CA SER A 62 5.95 0.65 -14.69
C SER A 62 5.67 -0.42 -15.74
N LEU A 63 6.70 -1.16 -16.16
CA LEU A 63 6.53 -2.32 -17.06
C LEU A 63 6.41 -3.67 -16.34
N LEU A 64 6.51 -3.72 -15.00
CA LEU A 64 6.40 -4.95 -14.20
C LEU A 64 5.85 -4.62 -12.79
N SER A 65 4.61 -4.13 -12.70
CA SER A 65 3.99 -3.81 -11.41
C SER A 65 2.50 -4.11 -11.40
N PHE A 66 1.98 -4.58 -10.26
CA PHE A 66 0.54 -4.71 -10.05
C PHE A 66 0.01 -3.49 -9.30
N THR A 67 -0.96 -2.80 -9.89
CA THR A 67 -1.63 -1.66 -9.26
C THR A 67 -2.93 -2.10 -8.61
N PHE A 68 -3.04 -1.89 -7.30
CA PHE A 68 -4.28 -2.05 -6.55
C PHE A 68 -4.88 -0.69 -6.25
N SER A 69 -6.18 -0.55 -6.47
CA SER A 69 -6.94 0.63 -6.07
C SER A 69 -7.77 0.30 -4.83
N PHE A 70 -7.47 0.97 -3.71
CA PHE A 70 -8.24 0.89 -2.48
C PHE A 70 -9.19 2.07 -2.39
N PHE A 71 -10.48 1.82 -2.18
CA PHE A 71 -11.49 2.87 -2.05
C PHE A 71 -11.90 3.04 -0.58
N PHE A 72 -11.75 4.24 -0.06
CA PHE A 72 -12.12 4.61 1.31
C PHE A 72 -13.22 5.68 1.29
N GLY A 73 -14.45 5.28 0.96
CA GLY A 73 -15.55 6.21 0.76
C GLY A 73 -15.40 6.97 -0.57
N PRO A 74 -15.46 8.31 -0.62
CA PRO A 74 -15.36 9.07 -1.87
C PRO A 74 -13.93 9.19 -2.43
N LEU A 75 -12.94 8.56 -1.80
CA LEU A 75 -11.53 8.71 -2.16
C LEU A 75 -10.91 7.37 -2.56
N ALA A 76 -10.03 7.42 -3.56
CA ALA A 76 -9.27 6.28 -4.04
C ALA A 76 -7.78 6.44 -3.67
N LEU A 77 -7.16 5.36 -3.22
CA LEU A 77 -5.73 5.24 -3.00
C LEU A 77 -5.19 4.19 -3.95
N GLN A 78 -4.30 4.60 -4.86
CA GLN A 78 -3.63 3.68 -5.78
C GLN A 78 -2.28 3.27 -5.21
N LEU A 79 -2.11 1.96 -5.03
CA LEU A 79 -0.88 1.35 -4.56
C LEU A 79 -0.33 0.47 -5.66
N THR A 80 0.91 0.73 -6.03
CA THR A 80 1.62 -0.04 -7.05
C THR A 80 2.63 -0.93 -6.35
N PHE A 81 2.41 -2.23 -6.41
CA PHE A 81 3.32 -3.22 -5.86
C PHE A 81 4.34 -3.61 -6.93
N VAL A 82 5.61 -3.43 -6.58
CA VAL A 82 6.74 -3.93 -7.36
C VAL A 82 7.27 -5.14 -6.61
N PHE A 83 7.14 -6.31 -7.24
CA PHE A 83 7.74 -7.53 -6.74
C PHE A 83 9.16 -7.62 -7.28
N LEU A 84 10.16 -7.65 -6.39
CA LEU A 84 11.58 -7.87 -6.71
C LEU A 84 11.96 -9.31 -6.37
#